data_AF-A0A7J2I4V0-F1
#
_entry.id   AF-A0A7J2I4V0-F1
#
_cell.length_a   1.000
_cell.length_b   1.000
_cell.length_c   1.000
_cell.angle_alpha   90.00
_cell.angle_beta   90.00
_cell.angle_gamma   90.00
#
_symmetry.space_group_name_H-M   'P 1'
#
loop_
_entity.id
_entity.type
_entity.pdbx_description
1 polymer ?
#
loop_
_entity_poly.entity_id
_entity_poly.type
_entity_poly.pdbx_seq_one_letter_code
_entity_poly.pdbx_strand_id
1 'polypeptide(L)'
;MEEFKAKLDSLEDVVKDIAVDITTGVIVERLPPEKVWEKAGDRVLKITSLTKELKEALLTIKPERAPTVEKYVAMIVEGLEKFRETLFRPGEALERSREGIEQRRRSLVNVSDFMSICREALSNPSPVIREILSLKERAVVKGPTGYTERLSSLSDTISVVQSILRETLSALTRIDGELSSIRGEVERLLAGAKESSP
;
A
#
# COMPACT_ATOMS: atom_id res chain seq x y z
N MET A 1 2.22 -5.88 -1.12
CA MET A 1 3.57 -6.39 -1.44
C MET A 1 3.52 -7.90 -1.67
N GLU A 2 3.05 -8.69 -0.71
CA GLU A 2 2.91 -10.16 -0.89
C GLU A 2 2.00 -10.54 -2.07
N GLU A 3 0.83 -9.92 -2.20
CA GLU A 3 -0.07 -10.20 -3.33
C GLU A 3 0.55 -9.85 -4.69
N PHE A 4 1.28 -8.72 -4.77
CA PHE A 4 2.01 -8.32 -5.98
C PHE A 4 3.11 -9.33 -6.33
N LYS A 5 3.86 -9.79 -5.32
CA LYS A 5 4.86 -10.84 -5.48
C LYS A 5 4.23 -12.16 -5.94
N ALA A 6 3.14 -12.60 -5.32
CA ALA A 6 2.44 -13.82 -5.72
C ALA A 6 1.94 -13.77 -7.18
N LYS A 7 1.44 -12.62 -7.64
CA LYS A 7 1.04 -12.40 -9.04
C LYS A 7 2.24 -12.44 -9.99
N LEU A 8 3.38 -11.87 -9.58
CA LEU A 8 4.62 -11.91 -10.35
C LEU A 8 5.17 -13.33 -10.46
N ASP A 9 5.17 -14.08 -9.36
CA ASP A 9 5.59 -15.49 -9.32
C ASP A 9 4.70 -16.34 -10.23
N SER A 10 3.38 -16.13 -10.19
CA SER A 10 2.41 -16.80 -11.08
C SER A 10 2.64 -16.49 -12.56
N LEU A 11 3.03 -15.25 -12.90
CA LEU A 11 3.39 -14.89 -14.27
C LEU A 11 4.68 -15.58 -14.70
N GLU A 12 5.68 -15.64 -13.81
CA GLU A 12 6.95 -16.30 -14.06
C GLU A 12 6.78 -17.81 -14.30
N ASP A 13 5.93 -18.47 -13.52
CA ASP A 13 5.60 -19.89 -13.70
C ASP A 13 4.99 -20.16 -15.06
N VAL A 14 4.03 -19.33 -15.49
CA VAL A 14 3.41 -19.47 -16.82
C VAL A 14 4.45 -19.27 -17.93
N VAL A 15 5.36 -18.30 -17.79
CA VAL A 15 6.42 -18.07 -18.79
C VAL A 15 7.41 -19.25 -18.83
N LYS A 16 7.77 -19.82 -17.69
CA LYS A 16 8.63 -21.01 -17.60
C LYS A 16 8.01 -22.22 -18.28
N ASP A 17 6.73 -22.49 -18.02
CA ASP A 17 6.01 -23.59 -18.68
C ASP A 17 6.03 -23.45 -20.21
N ILE A 18 5.88 -22.22 -20.71
CA ILE A 18 5.94 -21.96 -22.14
C ILE A 18 7.35 -22.16 -22.69
N ALA A 19 8.39 -21.75 -21.97
CA ALA A 19 9.77 -21.99 -22.35
C ALA A 19 10.10 -23.50 -22.42
N VAL A 20 9.56 -24.29 -21.48
CA VAL A 20 9.64 -25.75 -21.52
C VAL A 20 8.94 -26.30 -22.76
N ASP A 21 7.73 -25.85 -23.09
CA ASP A 21 7.02 -26.29 -24.30
C ASP A 21 7.77 -25.97 -25.60
N ILE A 22 8.48 -24.83 -25.64
CA ILE A 22 9.31 -24.42 -26.79
C ILE A 22 10.55 -25.32 -26.91
N THR A 23 11.25 -25.58 -25.80
CA THR A 23 12.48 -26.37 -25.78
C THR A 23 12.24 -27.86 -26.00
N THR A 24 11.11 -28.38 -25.52
CA THR A 24 10.70 -29.79 -25.72
C THR A 24 10.01 -30.04 -27.05
N GLY A 25 9.70 -28.97 -27.82
CA GLY A 25 9.02 -29.10 -29.12
C GLY A 25 7.57 -29.55 -28.99
N VAL A 26 6.90 -29.33 -27.86
CA VAL A 26 5.47 -29.68 -27.66
C VAL A 26 4.56 -28.83 -28.57
N ILE A 27 5.01 -27.62 -28.89
CA ILE A 27 4.41 -26.73 -29.89
C ILE A 27 5.39 -26.61 -31.05
N VAL A 28 5.23 -27.49 -32.03
CA VAL A 28 6.01 -27.46 -33.27
C VAL A 28 5.32 -26.57 -34.28
N GLU A 29 6.09 -25.87 -35.09
CA GLU A 29 5.66 -25.12 -36.28
C GLU A 29 4.87 -25.94 -37.31
N ARG A 30 4.81 -27.27 -37.15
CA ARG A 30 4.07 -28.20 -38.00
C ARG A 30 2.63 -28.45 -37.54
N LEU A 31 2.24 -27.94 -36.36
CA LEU A 31 0.88 -28.07 -35.88
C LEU A 31 -0.05 -27.12 -36.64
N PRO A 32 -1.31 -27.52 -36.93
CA PRO A 32 -2.28 -26.61 -37.48
C PRO A 32 -2.67 -25.53 -36.44
N PRO A 33 -3.13 -24.35 -36.88
CA PRO A 33 -3.38 -23.21 -36.00
C PRO A 33 -4.31 -23.49 -34.83
N GLU A 34 -5.33 -24.33 -35.02
CA GLU A 34 -6.29 -24.71 -34.00
C GLU A 34 -5.61 -25.49 -32.86
N LYS A 35 -4.68 -26.38 -33.21
CA LYS A 35 -3.89 -27.15 -32.23
C LYS A 35 -2.84 -26.30 -31.53
N VAL A 36 -2.29 -25.28 -32.22
CA VAL A 36 -1.43 -24.29 -31.59
C VAL A 36 -2.23 -23.49 -30.56
N TRP A 37 -3.43 -23.03 -30.90
CA TRP A 37 -4.30 -22.30 -29.99
C TRP A 37 -4.79 -23.17 -28.82
N GLU A 38 -5.20 -24.42 -29.05
CA GLU A 38 -5.63 -25.35 -27.99
C GLU A 38 -4.55 -25.53 -26.91
N LYS A 39 -3.28 -25.56 -27.31
CA LYS A 39 -2.14 -25.72 -26.37
C LYS A 39 -1.67 -24.40 -25.75
N ALA A 40 -1.83 -23.28 -26.44
CA ALA A 40 -1.24 -22.00 -26.03
C ALA A 40 -2.25 -20.99 -25.46
N GLY A 41 -3.51 -21.07 -25.88
CA GLY A 41 -4.53 -20.03 -25.71
C GLY A 41 -4.76 -19.67 -24.25
N ASP A 42 -5.01 -20.66 -23.40
CA ASP A 42 -5.25 -20.42 -21.97
C ASP A 42 -4.08 -19.71 -21.29
N ARG A 43 -2.84 -20.10 -21.64
CA ARG A 43 -1.64 -19.47 -21.10
C ARG A 43 -1.45 -18.05 -21.62
N VAL A 44 -1.77 -17.80 -22.88
CA VAL A 44 -1.75 -16.45 -23.47
C VAL A 44 -2.77 -15.55 -22.79
N LEU A 45 -3.99 -16.04 -22.55
CA LEU A 45 -5.02 -15.29 -21.83
C LEU A 45 -4.59 -14.99 -20.40
N LYS A 46 -3.98 -15.98 -19.71
CA LYS A 46 -3.45 -15.81 -18.35
C LYS A 46 -2.29 -14.80 -18.29
N ILE A 47 -1.37 -14.80 -19.25
CA ILE A 47 -0.32 -13.78 -19.34
C ILE A 47 -0.94 -12.39 -19.50
N THR A 48 -1.92 -12.25 -20.40
CA THR A 48 -2.61 -10.98 -20.64
C THR A 48 -3.30 -10.46 -19.38
N SER A 49 -4.00 -11.31 -18.64
CA SER A 49 -4.67 -10.89 -17.40
C SER A 49 -3.67 -10.51 -16.31
N LEU A 50 -2.68 -11.36 -16.04
CA LEU A 50 -1.65 -11.10 -15.02
C LEU A 50 -0.84 -9.83 -15.33
N THR A 51 -0.53 -9.59 -16.60
CA THR A 51 0.21 -8.37 -17.02
C THR A 51 -0.62 -7.12 -16.75
N LYS A 52 -1.94 -7.14 -17.00
CA LYS A 52 -2.84 -6.01 -16.70
C LYS A 52 -2.98 -5.79 -15.19
N GLU A 53 -3.16 -6.84 -14.41
CA GLU A 53 -3.25 -6.73 -12.94
C GLU A 53 -1.94 -6.24 -12.32
N LEU A 54 -0.80 -6.76 -12.79
CA LEU A 54 0.52 -6.30 -12.35
C LEU A 54 0.78 -4.85 -12.74
N LYS A 55 0.27 -4.38 -13.88
CA LYS A 55 0.34 -2.95 -14.26
C LYS A 55 -0.27 -2.09 -13.17
N GLU A 56 -1.51 -2.34 -12.78
CA GLU A 56 -2.24 -1.52 -11.80
C GLU A 56 -1.53 -1.48 -10.45
N ALA A 57 -1.08 -2.64 -9.98
CA ALA A 57 -0.32 -2.73 -8.74
C ALA A 57 1.05 -2.05 -8.85
N LEU A 58 1.76 -2.19 -9.98
CA LEU A 58 3.07 -1.58 -10.22
C LEU A 58 2.98 -0.06 -10.26
N LEU A 59 1.95 0.51 -10.89
CA LEU A 59 1.73 1.96 -10.91
C LEU A 59 1.46 2.53 -9.52
N THR A 60 0.89 1.73 -8.62
CA THR A 60 0.73 2.11 -7.21
C THR A 60 2.07 2.13 -6.47
N ILE A 61 2.94 1.17 -6.75
CA ILE A 61 4.24 1.03 -6.07
C ILE A 61 5.29 2.02 -6.62
N LYS A 62 5.29 2.21 -7.94
CA LYS A 62 6.33 2.90 -8.71
C LYS A 62 5.73 3.79 -9.83
N PRO A 63 4.95 4.83 -9.48
CA PRO A 63 4.27 5.68 -10.45
C PRO A 63 5.22 6.40 -11.41
N GLU A 64 6.46 6.66 -11.01
CA GLU A 64 7.48 7.34 -11.83
C GLU A 64 7.86 6.56 -13.10
N ARG A 65 7.57 5.25 -13.15
CA ARG A 65 7.80 4.39 -14.32
C ARG A 65 6.58 4.24 -15.22
N ALA A 66 5.48 4.96 -14.95
CA ALA A 66 4.21 4.84 -15.68
C ALA A 66 4.34 4.77 -17.21
N PRO A 67 5.00 5.72 -17.90
CA PRO A 67 5.07 5.68 -19.36
C PRO A 67 5.81 4.44 -19.90
N THR A 68 6.82 3.96 -19.17
CA THR A 68 7.55 2.75 -19.53
C THR A 68 6.69 1.51 -19.33
N VAL A 69 6.00 1.43 -18.19
CA VAL A 69 5.13 0.31 -17.83
C VAL A 69 3.97 0.19 -18.81
N GLU A 70 3.30 1.28 -19.14
CA GLU A 70 2.20 1.29 -20.11
C GLU A 70 2.65 0.84 -21.50
N LYS A 71 3.83 1.30 -21.94
CA LYS A 71 4.41 0.87 -23.22
C LYS A 71 4.64 -0.64 -23.25
N TYR A 72 5.27 -1.23 -22.24
CA TYR A 72 5.52 -2.68 -22.22
C TYR A 72 4.22 -3.47 -22.18
N VAL A 73 3.26 -3.05 -21.37
CA VAL A 73 1.95 -3.72 -21.28
C VAL A 73 1.23 -3.68 -22.64
N ALA A 74 1.24 -2.53 -23.33
CA ALA A 74 0.67 -2.42 -24.67
C ALA A 74 1.36 -3.36 -25.65
N MET A 75 2.70 -3.37 -25.68
CA MET A 75 3.48 -4.26 -26.55
C MET A 75 3.20 -5.75 -26.30
N ILE A 76 3.01 -6.15 -25.03
CA ILE A 76 2.67 -7.53 -24.67
C ILE A 76 1.26 -7.87 -25.16
N VAL A 77 0.27 -7.03 -24.83
CA VAL A 77 -1.14 -7.27 -25.16
C VAL A 77 -1.33 -7.32 -26.68
N GLU A 78 -0.85 -6.30 -27.40
CA GLU A 78 -0.95 -6.25 -28.86
C GLU A 78 -0.21 -7.43 -29.53
N GLY A 79 0.95 -7.80 -29.01
CA GLY A 79 1.72 -8.92 -29.55
C GLY A 79 1.02 -10.27 -29.37
N LEU A 80 0.33 -10.47 -28.24
CA LEU A 80 -0.45 -11.67 -27.96
C LEU A 80 -1.80 -11.69 -28.71
N GLU A 81 -2.40 -10.52 -28.94
CA GLU A 81 -3.58 -10.40 -29.81
C GLU A 81 -3.23 -10.70 -31.26
N LYS A 82 -2.13 -10.12 -31.78
CA LYS A 82 -1.62 -10.43 -33.13
C LYS A 82 -1.31 -11.91 -33.31
N PHE A 83 -0.76 -12.57 -32.28
CA PHE A 83 -0.57 -14.02 -32.30
C PHE A 83 -1.90 -14.75 -32.56
N ARG A 84 -2.94 -14.41 -31.80
CA ARG A 84 -4.27 -15.00 -31.98
C ARG A 84 -4.82 -14.70 -33.38
N GLU A 85 -4.79 -13.46 -33.82
CA GLU A 85 -5.27 -13.04 -35.14
C GLU A 85 -4.56 -13.78 -36.27
N THR A 86 -3.24 -13.95 -36.16
CA THR A 86 -2.40 -14.64 -37.15
C THR A 86 -2.78 -16.11 -37.27
N LEU A 87 -3.13 -16.77 -36.17
CA LEU A 87 -3.59 -18.16 -36.21
C LEU A 87 -4.94 -18.31 -36.94
N PHE A 88 -5.82 -17.32 -36.88
CA PHE A 88 -7.20 -17.43 -37.40
C PHE A 88 -7.44 -16.66 -38.71
N ARG A 89 -6.48 -15.88 -39.21
CA ARG A 89 -6.62 -15.18 -40.50
C ARG A 89 -6.68 -16.16 -41.68
N PRO A 90 -7.25 -15.82 -42.84
CA PRO A 90 -7.19 -16.67 -44.04
C PRO A 90 -5.76 -16.87 -44.54
N GLY A 91 -5.48 -18.01 -45.19
CA GLY A 91 -4.17 -18.31 -45.81
C GLY A 91 -3.63 -19.69 -45.46
N GLU A 92 -2.36 -19.93 -45.81
CA GLU A 92 -1.72 -21.22 -45.57
C GLU A 92 -1.61 -21.52 -44.07
N ALA A 93 -2.07 -22.70 -43.64
CA ALA A 93 -2.15 -23.06 -42.23
C ALA A 93 -0.77 -23.17 -41.53
N LEU A 94 0.23 -23.69 -42.22
CA LEU A 94 1.57 -23.88 -41.66
C LEU A 94 2.32 -22.54 -41.54
N GLU A 95 2.24 -21.67 -42.55
CA GLU A 95 2.79 -20.31 -42.48
C GLU A 95 2.19 -19.51 -41.33
N ARG A 96 0.86 -19.55 -41.17
CA ARG A 96 0.16 -18.89 -40.06
C ARG A 96 0.64 -19.41 -38.70
N SER A 97 0.81 -20.72 -38.57
CA SER A 97 1.29 -21.33 -37.32
C SER A 97 2.71 -20.91 -37.00
N ARG A 98 3.61 -20.91 -37.98
CA ARG A 98 5.00 -20.42 -37.86
C ARG A 98 5.05 -18.96 -37.43
N GLU A 99 4.35 -18.10 -38.16
CA GLU A 99 4.33 -16.66 -37.88
C GLU A 99 3.73 -16.37 -36.50
N GLY A 100 2.63 -17.03 -36.15
CA GLY A 100 2.01 -16.90 -34.83
C GLY A 100 2.95 -17.31 -33.71
N ILE A 101 3.61 -18.46 -33.82
CA ILE A 101 4.58 -18.93 -32.82
C ILE A 101 5.71 -17.91 -32.65
N GLU A 102 6.20 -17.31 -33.74
CA GLU A 102 7.26 -16.31 -33.67
C GLU A 102 6.80 -14.98 -33.07
N GLN A 103 5.58 -14.52 -33.37
CA GLN A 103 4.98 -13.37 -32.70
C GLN A 103 4.85 -13.61 -31.19
N ARG A 104 4.40 -14.81 -30.78
CA ARG A 104 4.34 -15.19 -29.37
C ARG A 104 5.72 -15.16 -28.71
N ARG A 105 6.76 -15.70 -29.36
CA ARG A 105 8.14 -15.65 -28.83
C ARG A 105 8.60 -14.22 -28.57
N ARG A 106 8.37 -13.30 -29.51
CA ARG A 106 8.69 -11.88 -29.33
C ARG A 106 7.92 -11.24 -28.17
N SER A 107 6.64 -11.56 -28.03
CA SER A 107 5.85 -11.08 -26.88
C SER A 107 6.39 -11.56 -25.55
N LEU A 108 6.90 -12.80 -25.45
CA LEU A 108 7.50 -13.33 -24.22
C LEU A 108 8.78 -12.59 -23.81
N VAL A 109 9.55 -12.06 -24.77
CA VAL A 109 10.69 -11.18 -24.46
C VAL A 109 10.21 -9.93 -23.74
N ASN A 110 9.16 -9.28 -24.26
CA ASN A 110 8.56 -8.10 -23.61
C ASN A 110 8.02 -8.43 -22.21
N VAL A 111 7.44 -9.63 -22.01
CA VAL A 111 7.00 -10.11 -20.69
C VAL A 111 8.18 -10.23 -19.73
N SER A 112 9.31 -10.78 -20.18
CA SER A 112 10.53 -10.89 -19.36
C SER A 112 11.08 -9.53 -18.93
N ASP A 113 11.11 -8.56 -19.85
CA ASP A 113 11.53 -7.19 -19.55
C ASP A 113 10.58 -6.52 -18.55
N PHE A 114 9.27 -6.66 -18.75
CA PHE A 114 8.25 -6.19 -17.82
C PHE A 114 8.40 -6.80 -16.42
N MET A 115 8.61 -8.12 -16.31
CA MET A 115 8.85 -8.79 -15.03
C MET A 115 10.10 -8.24 -14.31
N SER A 116 11.13 -7.83 -15.05
CA SER A 116 12.33 -7.23 -14.47
C SER A 116 12.03 -5.86 -13.84
N ILE A 117 11.16 -5.06 -14.46
CA ILE A 117 10.66 -3.81 -13.86
C ILE A 117 9.84 -4.10 -12.59
N CYS A 118 9.00 -5.14 -12.60
CA CYS A 118 8.25 -5.55 -11.41
C CYS A 118 9.18 -5.95 -10.24
N ARG A 119 10.26 -6.70 -10.53
CA ARG A 119 11.28 -7.07 -9.53
C ARG A 119 12.03 -5.87 -8.98
N GLU A 120 12.39 -4.92 -9.84
CA GLU A 120 12.99 -3.64 -9.43
C GLU A 120 12.05 -2.91 -8.46
N ALA A 121 10.75 -2.84 -8.76
CA ALA A 121 9.78 -2.15 -7.91
C ALA A 121 9.56 -2.83 -6.56
N LEU A 122 9.65 -4.16 -6.48
CA LEU A 122 9.62 -4.89 -5.20
C LEU A 122 10.84 -4.57 -4.33
N SER A 123 12.02 -4.50 -4.94
CA SER A 123 13.28 -4.27 -4.22
C SER A 123 13.48 -2.78 -3.90
N ASN A 124 12.97 -1.91 -4.76
CA ASN A 124 13.12 -0.48 -4.71
C ASN A 124 11.80 0.24 -5.05
N PRO A 125 10.81 0.18 -4.12
CA PRO A 125 9.56 0.93 -4.27
C PRO A 125 9.84 2.43 -4.26
N SER A 126 8.88 3.23 -4.75
CA SER A 126 9.03 4.69 -4.73
C SER A 126 9.27 5.20 -3.29
N PRO A 127 10.01 6.31 -3.11
CA PRO A 127 10.36 6.81 -1.77
C PRO A 127 9.15 7.03 -0.87
N VAL A 128 8.04 7.52 -1.43
CA VAL A 128 6.78 7.75 -0.70
C VAL A 128 6.18 6.43 -0.22
N ILE A 129 6.11 5.41 -1.08
CA ILE A 129 5.59 4.09 -0.72
C ILE A 129 6.50 3.41 0.31
N ARG A 130 7.82 3.55 0.16
CA ARG A 130 8.80 3.07 1.15
C ARG A 130 8.54 3.68 2.53
N GLU A 131 8.32 5.00 2.59
CA GLU A 131 8.03 5.67 3.86
C GLU A 131 6.70 5.18 4.46
N ILE A 132 5.64 5.06 3.65
CA ILE A 132 4.33 4.52 4.08
C ILE A 132 4.48 3.10 4.65
N LEU A 133 5.23 2.22 3.98
CA LEU A 133 5.49 0.86 4.46
C LEU A 133 6.24 0.88 5.80
N SER A 134 7.26 1.75 5.93
CA SER A 134 8.01 1.90 7.17
C SER A 134 7.16 2.43 8.33
N LEU A 135 6.22 3.36 8.05
CA LEU A 135 5.26 3.85 9.04
C LEU A 135 4.31 2.76 9.49
N LYS A 136 3.80 1.94 8.56
CA LYS A 136 2.95 0.80 8.88
C LYS A 136 3.69 -0.22 9.75
N GLU A 137 4.93 -0.53 9.43
CA GLU A 137 5.76 -1.43 10.23
C GLU A 137 6.02 -0.87 11.64
N ARG A 138 6.38 0.42 11.75
CA ARG A 138 6.52 1.09 13.06
C ARG A 138 5.22 1.10 13.85
N ALA A 139 4.07 1.26 13.20
CA ALA A 139 2.76 1.22 13.85
C ALA A 139 2.41 -0.19 14.34
N VAL A 140 2.78 -1.23 13.60
CA VAL A 140 2.62 -2.64 14.02
C VAL A 140 3.56 -2.96 15.19
N VAL A 141 4.81 -2.50 15.16
CA VAL A 141 5.82 -2.74 16.22
C VAL A 141 5.49 -2.00 17.52
N LYS A 142 4.85 -0.83 17.46
CA LYS A 142 4.47 -0.05 18.66
C LYS A 142 3.06 -0.34 19.17
N GLY A 143 2.24 -1.04 18.39
CA GLY A 143 0.84 -1.34 18.70
C GLY A 143 -0.06 -0.10 18.84
N PRO A 144 -1.40 -0.27 18.83
CA PRO A 144 -2.35 0.75 19.28
C PRO A 144 -2.14 1.12 20.76
N THR A 145 -1.52 0.21 21.52
CA THR A 145 -1.32 0.26 22.96
C THR A 145 -0.38 1.37 23.42
N GLY A 146 0.70 1.66 22.68
CA GLY A 146 1.61 2.75 23.06
C GLY A 146 0.97 4.14 23.02
N TYR A 147 -0.08 4.31 22.21
CA TYR A 147 -0.90 5.53 22.20
C TYR A 147 -1.93 5.52 23.34
N THR A 148 -2.55 4.39 23.65
CA THR A 148 -3.53 4.29 24.75
C THR A 148 -2.88 4.39 26.13
N GLU A 149 -1.69 3.83 26.34
CA GLU A 149 -0.94 3.94 27.60
C GLU A 149 -0.47 5.37 27.86
N ARG A 150 -0.04 6.07 26.81
CA ARG A 150 0.29 7.51 26.91
C ARG A 150 -0.95 8.34 27.21
N LEU A 151 -2.09 8.03 26.58
CA LEU A 151 -3.35 8.71 26.85
C LEU A 151 -3.87 8.41 28.26
N SER A 152 -3.73 7.20 28.77
CA SER A 152 -4.13 6.86 30.14
C SER A 152 -3.25 7.55 31.16
N SER A 153 -1.92 7.51 30.98
CA SER A 153 -0.97 8.22 31.85
C SER A 153 -1.20 9.74 31.84
N LEU A 154 -1.53 10.31 30.69
CA LEU A 154 -1.90 11.72 30.59
C LEU A 154 -3.23 12.00 31.32
N SER A 155 -4.23 11.13 31.17
CA SER A 155 -5.51 11.22 31.87
C SER A 155 -5.33 11.17 33.40
N ASP A 156 -4.51 10.24 33.89
CA ASP A 156 -4.20 10.11 35.32
C ASP A 156 -3.53 11.37 35.86
N THR A 157 -2.58 11.93 35.10
CA THR A 157 -1.89 13.19 35.45
C THR A 157 -2.88 14.36 35.50
N ILE A 158 -3.80 14.45 34.53
CA ILE A 158 -4.85 15.49 34.50
C ILE A 158 -5.75 15.35 35.74
N SER A 159 -6.15 14.14 36.12
CA SER A 159 -6.98 13.92 37.32
C SER A 159 -6.27 14.36 38.60
N VAL A 160 -4.97 14.08 38.74
CA VAL A 160 -4.17 14.54 39.89
C VAL A 160 -4.13 16.07 39.94
N VAL A 161 -3.83 16.73 38.81
CA VAL A 161 -3.79 18.21 38.74
C VAL A 161 -5.15 18.82 39.09
N GLN A 162 -6.25 18.21 38.64
CA GLN A 162 -7.60 18.67 38.97
C GLN A 162 -7.93 18.54 40.47
N SER A 163 -7.46 17.48 41.14
CA SER A 163 -7.61 17.33 42.60
C SER A 163 -6.87 18.44 43.34
N ILE A 164 -5.60 18.65 42.99
CA ILE A 164 -4.76 19.69 43.60
C ILE A 164 -5.37 21.07 43.40
N LEU A 165 -5.89 21.37 42.20
CA LEU A 165 -6.55 22.64 41.94
C LEU A 165 -7.79 22.83 42.83
N ARG A 166 -8.59 21.79 43.03
CA ARG A 166 -9.79 21.84 43.89
C ARG A 166 -9.43 22.07 45.36
N GLU A 167 -8.40 21.40 45.86
CA GLU A 167 -7.88 21.60 47.23
C GLU A 167 -7.31 23.00 47.42
N THR A 168 -6.59 23.53 46.43
CA THR A 168 -6.04 24.89 46.49
C THR A 168 -7.15 25.94 46.52
N LEU A 169 -8.19 25.76 45.70
CA LEU A 169 -9.34 26.66 45.69
C LEU A 169 -10.11 26.64 47.02
N SER A 170 -10.30 25.47 47.63
CA SER A 170 -11.00 25.39 48.93
C SER A 170 -10.20 26.05 50.05
N ALA A 171 -8.88 25.90 50.05
CA ALA A 171 -7.99 26.60 50.97
C ALA A 171 -8.07 28.12 50.80
N LEU A 172 -8.11 28.62 49.55
CA LEU A 172 -8.26 30.05 49.27
C LEU A 172 -9.58 30.60 49.81
N THR A 173 -10.69 29.89 49.60
CA THR A 173 -12.01 30.29 50.13
C THR A 173 -12.02 30.35 51.66
N ARG A 174 -11.31 29.41 52.31
CA ARG A 174 -11.17 29.42 53.76
C ARG A 174 -10.40 30.64 54.25
N ILE A 175 -9.27 30.96 53.60
CA ILE A 175 -8.46 32.14 53.93
C ILE A 175 -9.28 33.42 53.74
N ASP A 176 -10.06 33.52 52.66
CA ASP A 176 -10.93 34.68 52.42
C ASP A 176 -12.01 34.86 53.50
N GLY A 177 -12.57 33.74 53.99
CA GLY A 177 -13.48 33.74 55.13
C GLY A 177 -12.82 34.20 56.43
N GLU A 178 -11.61 33.71 56.73
CA GLU A 178 -10.83 34.12 57.90
C GLU A 178 -10.47 35.62 57.83
N LEU A 179 -10.04 36.12 56.67
CA LEU A 179 -9.77 37.55 56.44
C LEU A 179 -11.02 38.42 56.62
N SER A 180 -12.17 37.96 56.14
CA SER A 180 -13.45 38.67 56.31
C SER A 180 -13.86 38.74 57.78
N SER A 181 -13.63 37.68 58.56
CA SER A 181 -13.86 37.67 60.00
C SER A 181 -12.94 38.66 60.73
N ILE A 182 -11.64 38.63 60.44
CA ILE A 182 -10.66 39.56 61.03
C ILE A 182 -11.02 41.01 60.70
N ARG A 183 -11.37 41.31 59.45
CA ARG A 183 -11.80 42.66 59.06
C ARG A 183 -13.01 43.13 59.88
N GLY A 184 -14.02 42.28 60.05
CA GLY A 184 -15.20 42.62 60.87
C GLY A 184 -14.91 42.77 62.36
N GLU A 185 -13.88 42.11 62.88
CA GLU A 185 -13.41 42.30 64.26
C GLU A 185 -12.65 43.63 64.42
N VAL A 186 -11.76 43.96 63.46
CA VAL A 186 -11.07 45.25 63.41
C VAL A 186 -12.06 46.42 63.32
N GLU A 187 -13.09 46.33 62.48
CA GLU A 187 -14.14 47.35 62.37
C GLU A 187 -14.90 47.55 63.68
N ARG A 188 -15.21 46.46 64.41
CA ARG A 188 -15.86 46.52 65.73
C ARG A 188 -14.98 47.19 66.77
N LEU A 189 -13.69 46.84 66.82
CA LEU A 189 -12.72 47.46 67.74
C LEU A 189 -12.55 48.96 67.44
N LEU A 190 -12.48 49.34 66.16
CA LEU A 190 -12.40 50.75 65.75
C LEU A 190 -13.67 51.54 66.07
N ALA A 191 -14.86 50.95 65.95
CA ALA A 191 -16.12 51.59 66.33
C ALA A 191 -16.19 51.82 67.85
N GLY A 192 -15.85 50.81 68.66
CA GLY A 192 -15.81 50.93 70.12
C GLY A 192 -14.79 51.98 70.60
N ALA A 193 -13.64 52.10 69.92
CA ALA A 193 -12.65 53.13 70.22
C ALA A 193 -13.14 54.56 69.92
N LYS A 194 -14.01 54.74 68.91
CA LYS A 194 -14.62 56.05 68.59
C LYS A 194 -15.73 56.45 69.56
N GLU A 195 -16.50 55.50 70.09
CA GLU A 195 -17.52 55.76 71.13
C GLU A 195 -16.92 56.05 72.51
N SER A 196 -15.65 55.67 72.72
CA SER A 196 -14.92 55.84 73.98
C SER A 196 -14.05 57.11 74.05
N SER A 197 -14.06 57.93 72.98
CA SER A 197 -13.29 59.18 72.92
C SER A 197 -14.22 60.36 73.26
N PRO A 198 -13.96 61.11 74.35
CA PRO A 198 -14.82 62.22 74.81
C PRO A 198 -14.83 63.44 73.87
#